data_AF-M0FKT0-F1
#
_entry.id   AF-M0FKT0-F1
#
_cell.length_a   1.000
_cell.length_b   1.000
_cell.length_c   1.000
_cell.angle_alpha   90.00
_cell.angle_beta   90.00
_cell.angle_gamma   90.00
#
_symmetry.space_group_name_H-M   'P 1'
#
loop_
_entity.id
_entity.type
_entity.pdbx_description
1 polymer ?
#
loop_
_entity_poly.entity_id
_entity_poly.type
_entity_poly.pdbx_seq_one_letter_code
_entity_poly.pdbx_strand_id
1 'polypeptide(L)' 'MYYEHPTNESDRRRVTVPLHDELRIGTLRSVADDAGAKDFEAFCDWIDRHA' A
#
# COMPACT_ATOMS: atom_id res chain seq x y z
N MET A 1 14.81 -1.61 0.95
CA MET A 1 14.69 -1.46 2.42
C MET A 1 14.97 -2.79 3.07
N TYR A 2 15.64 -2.81 4.24
CA TYR A 2 16.07 -4.02 4.94
C TYR A 2 15.07 -4.35 6.06
N TYR A 3 14.66 -5.61 6.16
CA TYR A 3 13.80 -6.09 7.25
C TYR A 3 14.66 -6.87 8.25
N GLU A 4 14.56 -6.50 9.53
CA GLU A 4 15.26 -7.17 10.62
C GLU A 4 14.23 -7.90 11.50
N HIS A 5 14.41 -9.21 11.66
CA HIS A 5 13.45 -10.08 12.34
C HIS A 5 13.53 -9.85 13.86
N PRO A 6 12.40 -9.60 14.55
CA PRO A 6 12.42 -9.13 15.95
C PRO A 6 12.90 -10.15 16.99
N THR A 7 13.01 -11.45 16.66
CA THR A 7 13.30 -12.51 17.64
C THR A 7 14.49 -13.43 17.29
N ASN A 8 15.19 -13.19 16.18
CA ASN A 8 16.37 -14.00 15.81
C ASN A 8 17.45 -13.13 15.15
N GLU A 9 18.44 -12.75 15.94
CA GLU A 9 19.53 -11.84 15.55
C GLU A 9 20.42 -12.40 14.42
N SER A 10 20.41 -13.72 14.20
CA SER A 10 21.20 -14.37 13.14
C SER A 10 20.44 -14.54 11.82
N ASP A 11 19.13 -14.27 11.79
CA ASP A 11 18.30 -14.39 10.58
C ASP A 11 18.22 -13.06 9.83
N ARG A 12 19.33 -12.73 9.15
CA ARG A 12 19.42 -11.54 8.28
C ARG A 12 19.10 -11.92 6.83
N ARG A 13 17.84 -11.76 6.40
CA ARG A 13 17.41 -12.03 5.02
C ARG A 13 17.49 -10.77 4.16
N ARG A 14 18.30 -10.83 3.10
CA ARG A 14 18.33 -9.78 2.07
C ARG A 14 17.11 -9.95 1.15
N VAL A 15 16.07 -9.16 1.40
CA VAL A 15 14.86 -9.14 0.57
C VAL A 15 14.93 -7.93 -0.37
N THR A 16 14.83 -8.20 -1.67
CA THR A 16 14.58 -7.15 -2.67
C THR A 16 13.08 -6.90 -2.70
N VAL A 17 12.65 -5.78 -2.14
CA VAL A 17 11.25 -5.33 -2.25
C VAL A 17 11.16 -4.49 -3.53
N PRO A 18 10.47 -4.97 -4.59
CA PRO A 18 10.19 -4.12 -5.73
C PRO A 18 9.29 -2.97 -5.27
N LEU A 19 9.77 -1.74 -5.49
CA LEU A 19 8.97 -0.55 -5.29
C LEU A 19 7.96 -0.50 -6.44
N HIS A 20 6.74 -0.98 -6.19
CA HIS A 20 5.63 -0.82 -7.11
C HIS A 20 4.93 0.48 -6.74
N ASP A 21 5.42 1.60 -7.30
CA ASP A 21 4.93 2.95 -6.98
C ASP A 21 3.52 3.25 -7.52
N GLU A 22 2.96 2.36 -8.33
CA GLU A 22 1.63 2.56 -8.90
C GLU A 22 0.66 1.53 -8.31
N LEU A 23 -0.18 2.01 -7.38
CA LEU A 23 -1.41 1.30 -7.04
C LEU A 23 -2.21 1.11 -8.32
N ARG A 24 -2.41 -0.15 -8.73
CA ARG A 24 -3.31 -0.47 -9.82
C ARG A 24 -4.68 0.14 -9.51
N ILE A 25 -5.29 0.83 -10.47
CA ILE A 25 -6.62 1.44 -10.31
C ILE A 25 -7.66 0.43 -9.78
N GLY A 26 -7.55 -0.85 -10.20
CA GLY A 26 -8.39 -1.92 -9.68
C GLY A 26 -8.22 -2.18 -8.17
N THR A 27 -7.00 -2.12 -7.65
CA THR A 27 -6.72 -2.23 -6.21
C THR A 27 -7.26 -1.03 -5.46
N LEU A 28 -7.08 0.19 -6.00
CA LEU A 28 -7.64 1.40 -5.40
C LEU A 28 -9.17 1.35 -5.35
N ARG A 29 -9.81 0.80 -6.38
CA ARG A 29 -11.27 0.60 -6.44
C ARG A 29 -11.74 -0.36 -5.37
N SER A 30 -11.08 -1.50 -5.18
CA SER A 30 -11.42 -2.45 -4.12
C SER A 30 -11.29 -1.83 -2.73
N VAL A 31 -10.25 -1.03 -2.48
CA VAL A 31 -10.09 -0.30 -1.21
C VAL A 31 -11.21 0.73 -1.02
N ALA A 32 -11.61 1.44 -2.08
CA ALA A 32 -12.72 2.39 -2.04
C ALA A 32 -14.04 1.68 -1.65
N ASP A 33 -14.31 0.52 -2.26
CA ASP A 33 -15.49 -0.30 -1.95
C ASP A 33 -15.44 -0.80 -0.49
N ASP A 34 -14.30 -1.31 -0.03
CA ASP A 34 -14.09 -1.75 1.37
C ASP A 34 -14.25 -0.60 2.38
N ALA A 35 -13.85 0.61 2.00
CA ALA A 35 -14.02 1.83 2.79
C ALA A 35 -15.45 2.40 2.74
N GLY A 36 -16.33 1.84 1.91
CA GLY A 36 -17.70 2.32 1.73
C GLY A 36 -17.80 3.61 0.91
N ALA A 37 -16.81 3.90 0.08
CA ALA A 37 -16.85 5.04 -0.83
C ALA A 37 -17.95 4.84 -1.88
N LYS A 38 -18.95 5.72 -1.86
CA LYS A 38 -20.05 5.71 -2.83
C LYS A 38 -19.67 6.34 -4.17
N ASP A 39 -18.64 7.18 -4.15
CA ASP A 39 -18.08 7.87 -5.29
C ASP A 39 -16.56 7.69 -5.26
N PHE A 40 -16.06 6.99 -6.27
CA PHE A 40 -14.64 6.71 -6.38
C PHE A 40 -13.81 7.94 -6.79
N GLU A 41 -14.36 8.82 -7.61
CA GLU A 41 -13.64 10.03 -8.01
C GLU A 41 -13.46 10.95 -6.79
N ALA A 42 -14.51 11.13 -5.99
CA ALA A 42 -14.42 11.87 -4.73
C ALA A 42 -13.46 11.22 -3.72
N PHE A 43 -13.34 9.89 -3.73
CA PHE A 43 -12.37 9.15 -2.92
C PHE A 43 -10.93 9.37 -3.38
N CYS A 44 -10.66 9.28 -4.68
CA CYS A 44 -9.35 9.62 -5.27
C CYS A 44 -8.95 11.05 -4.92
N ASP A 45 -9.85 12.01 -5.14
CA ASP A 45 -9.66 13.41 -4.81
C ASP A 45 -9.35 13.63 -3.31
N TRP A 46 -9.96 12.84 -2.43
CA TRP A 46 -9.68 12.89 -1.00
C TRP A 46 -8.28 12.37 -0.67
N ILE A 47 -7.86 11.24 -1.26
CA ILE A 47 -6.51 10.69 -1.11
C ILE A 47 -5.48 11.70 -1.62
N ASP A 48 -5.66 12.26 -2.81
CA ASP A 48 -4.72 13.21 -3.41
C ASP A 48 -4.53 14.47 -2.55
N ARG A 49 -5.57 14.87 -1.80
CA ARG A 49 -5.49 15.98 -0.83
C ARG A 49 -4.81 15.62 0.50
N HIS A 50 -4.66 14.34 0.82
CA HIS A 50 -4.13 13.84 2.10
C HIS A 50 -2.88 12.95 1.94
N ALA A 51 -2.34 12.86 0.72
CA ALA A 51 -1.13 12.11 0.39
C ALA A 51 0.16 12.86 0.76
#